data_AF-A0A6G0PEK3-F1
#
_entry.id   AF-A0A6G0PEK3-F1
#
_cell.length_a   1.000
_cell.length_b   1.000
_cell.length_c   1.000
_cell.angle_alpha   90.00
_cell.angle_beta   90.00
_cell.angle_gamma   90.00
#
_symmetry.space_group_name_H-M   'P 1'
#
loop_
_entity.id
_entity.type
_entity.pdbx_description
1 polymer ?
#
loop_
_entity_poly.entity_id
_entity_poly.type
_entity_poly.pdbx_seq_one_letter_code
_entity_poly.pdbx_strand_id
1 'polypeptide(L)' 'MGGVDVHDQLRLQRYSLQRALKYKKYYKSLFFGFLDLAIVNAFIVFNARCEADGAKKLSHVKFLKQLHLELAQLQDNREL' A
#
# COMPACT_ATOMS: atom_id res chain seq x y z
N MET A 1 0.63 5.48 -22.71
CA MET A 1 1.56 4.49 -22.10
C MET A 1 2.32 5.12 -20.93
N GLY A 2 1.66 5.50 -19.83
CA GLY A 2 2.30 6.22 -18.72
C GLY A 2 1.87 5.77 -17.31
N GLY A 3 1.01 4.76 -17.19
CA GLY A 3 0.52 4.29 -15.89
C GLY A 3 1.55 3.49 -15.08
N VAL A 4 2.44 2.77 -15.77
CA VAL A 4 3.49 1.95 -15.13
C VAL A 4 4.56 2.85 -14.50
N ASP A 5 4.95 3.93 -15.19
CA ASP A 5 5.97 4.87 -14.73
C ASP A 5 5.53 5.65 -13.49
N VAL A 6 4.27 6.10 -13.45
CA VAL A 6 3.71 6.76 -12.26
C VAL A 6 3.66 5.80 -11.06
N HIS A 7 3.38 4.52 -11.30
CA HIS A 7 3.36 3.50 -10.25
C HIS A 7 4.76 3.20 -9.72
N ASP A 8 5.76 3.03 -10.60
CA ASP A 8 7.16 2.83 -10.22
C ASP A 8 7.75 4.08 -9.55
N GLN A 9 7.36 5.28 -9.98
CA GLN A 9 7.79 6.54 -9.39
C GLN A 9 7.23 6.73 -7.97
N LEU A 10 5.95 6.39 -7.74
CA LEU A 10 5.33 6.44 -6.42
C LEU A 10 5.98 5.44 -5.44
N ARG A 11 6.32 4.25 -5.96
CA ARG A 11 6.98 3.17 -5.23
C ARG A 11 8.43 3.50 -4.89
N LEU A 12 9.19 4.05 -5.84
CA LEU A 12 10.60 4.44 -5.67
C LEU A 12 10.78 5.69 -4.79
N GLN A 13 9.91 6.70 -4.89
CA GLN A 13 10.08 7.95 -4.14
C GLN A 13 9.52 7.93 -2.72
N ARG A 14 8.44 7.18 -2.42
CA ARG A 14 7.67 7.40 -1.17
C ARG A 14 7.80 6.30 -0.12
N TYR A 15 8.24 5.10 -0.51
CA TYR A 15 8.38 3.96 0.40
C TYR A 15 9.58 3.09 0.03
N SER A 16 10.80 3.61 0.14
CA SER A 16 12.00 2.78 -0.06
C SER A 16 12.27 1.84 1.14
N LEU A 17 11.25 1.13 1.62
CA LEU A 17 11.41 -0.03 2.52
C LEU A 17 12.35 -1.07 1.89
N GLN A 18 12.32 -1.18 0.56
CA GLN A 18 13.23 -2.03 -0.22
C GLN A 18 14.70 -1.58 -0.16
N ARG A 19 14.99 -0.28 0.03
CA ARG A 19 16.35 0.22 0.29
C ARG A 19 16.71 0.21 1.77
N ALA A 20 15.76 0.48 2.65
CA ALA A 20 15.98 0.56 4.10
C ALA A 20 16.17 -0.83 4.74
N LEU A 21 15.58 -1.88 4.17
CA LEU A 21 15.63 -3.24 4.70
C LEU A 21 16.27 -4.18 3.68
N LYS A 22 17.60 -4.17 3.63
CA LYS A 22 18.39 -5.15 2.86
C LYS A 22 18.30 -6.51 3.57
N TYR A 23 17.19 -7.21 3.38
CA TYR A 23 17.01 -8.53 3.97
C TYR A 23 18.04 -9.51 3.39
N LYS A 24 18.75 -10.23 4.27
CA LYS A 24 19.78 -11.22 3.89
C LYS A 24 19.25 -12.37 3.01
N LYS A 25 17.92 -12.56 2.96
CA LYS A 25 17.23 -13.60 2.17
C LYS A 25 16.32 -12.97 1.12
N TYR A 26 16.51 -13.36 -0.15
CA TYR A 26 15.85 -12.77 -1.31
C TYR A 26 14.31 -12.87 -1.29
N TYR A 27 13.75 -13.96 -0.76
CA TYR A 27 12.30 -14.17 -0.73
C TYR A 27 11.57 -13.14 0.14
N LYS A 28 12.22 -12.59 1.17
CA LYS A 28 11.61 -11.55 2.01
C LYS A 28 11.44 -10.26 1.21
N SER A 29 12.46 -9.87 0.44
CA SER A 29 12.36 -8.71 -0.45
C SER A 29 11.30 -8.92 -1.54
N LEU A 30 11.20 -10.14 -2.08
CA LEU A 30 10.17 -10.48 -3.07
C LEU A 30 8.76 -10.39 -2.47
N PHE A 31 8.56 -10.92 -1.27
CA PHE A 31 7.28 -10.82 -0.56
C PHE A 31 6.88 -9.36 -0.31
N PHE A 32 7.81 -8.52 0.16
CA PHE A 32 7.53 -7.08 0.33
C PHE A 32 7.20 -6.40 -1.01
N GLY A 33 7.84 -6.80 -2.11
CA GLY A 33 7.47 -6.32 -3.45
C GLY A 33 6.03 -6.66 -3.84
N PHE A 34 5.56 -7.87 -3.54
CA PHE A 34 4.16 -8.24 -3.77
C PHE A 34 3.20 -7.52 -2.82
N LEU A 35 3.60 -7.33 -1.56
CA LEU A 35 2.81 -6.59 -0.57
C LEU A 35 2.63 -5.13 -1.00
N ASP A 36 3.70 -4.47 -1.45
CA ASP A 36 3.65 -3.10 -1.99
C ASP A 36 2.68 -3.02 -3.18
N LEU A 37 2.77 -3.97 -4.13
CA LEU A 37 1.87 -4.03 -5.29
C LEU A 37 0.40 -4.20 -4.89
N ALA A 38 0.13 -5.09 -3.93
CA ALA A 38 -1.22 -5.31 -3.41
C ALA A 38 -1.79 -4.05 -2.73
N ILE A 39 -0.99 -3.34 -1.94
CA ILE A 39 -1.39 -2.11 -1.26
C ILE A 39 -1.75 -1.01 -2.28
N VAL A 40 -0.94 -0.82 -3.32
CA VAL A 40 -1.24 0.20 -4.34
C VAL A 40 -2.48 -0.17 -5.15
N ASN A 41 -2.66 -1.46 -5.49
CA ASN A 41 -3.88 -1.92 -6.16
C ASN A 41 -5.13 -1.71 -5.29
N ALA A 42 -5.05 -1.98 -3.98
CA ALA A 42 -6.12 -1.70 -3.04
C ALA A 42 -6.46 -0.20 -2.98
N PHE A 43 -5.45 0.67 -3.00
CA PHE A 43 -5.65 2.13 -3.06
C PHE A 43 -6.35 2.58 -4.35
N ILE A 44 -6.02 2.00 -5.50
CA ILE A 44 -6.67 2.30 -6.78
C ILE A 44 -8.15 1.90 -6.72
N VAL A 45 -8.46 0.68 -6.26
CA VAL A 45 -9.84 0.20 -6.11
C VAL A 45 -10.63 1.07 -5.14
N PHE A 46 -10.03 1.43 -4.00
CA PHE A 46 -10.64 2.30 -3.02
C PHE A 46 -10.97 3.69 -3.59
N ASN A 47 -10.05 4.29 -4.34
CA ASN A 47 -10.31 5.57 -5.00
C ASN A 47 -11.37 5.47 -6.10
N ALA A 48 -11.38 4.38 -6.88
CA ALA A 48 -12.41 4.15 -7.89
C ALA A 48 -13.80 4.05 -7.25
N ARG A 49 -13.89 3.40 -6.08
CA ARG A 49 -15.13 3.34 -5.30
C ARG A 49 -15.53 4.71 -4.74
N CYS A 50 -14.59 5.48 -4.17
CA CYS A 50 -14.87 6.84 -3.71
C CYS A 50 -15.34 7.75 -4.85
N GLU A 51 -14.78 7.60 -6.05
CA GLU A 51 -15.21 8.36 -7.24
C GLU A 51 -16.62 7.97 -7.69
N ALA A 52 -16.97 6.68 -7.64
CA ALA A 52 -18.34 6.22 -7.89
C ALA A 52 -19.35 6.73 -6.84
N ASP A 53 -18.93 6.84 -5.58
CA ASP A 53 -19.76 7.37 -4.49
C ASP A 53 -19.79 8.92 -4.44
N GLY A 54 -19.11 9.61 -5.37
CA GLY A 54 -19.02 11.08 -5.40
C GLY A 54 -18.19 11.68 -4.27
N ALA A 55 -17.46 10.86 -3.52
CA ALA A 55 -16.63 11.26 -2.40
C ALA A 55 -15.26 11.78 -2.86
N LYS A 56 -14.67 12.69 -2.07
CA LYS A 56 -13.36 13.26 -2.39
C LYS A 56 -12.26 12.21 -2.26
N LYS A 57 -11.42 12.06 -3.31
CA LYS A 57 -10.26 11.16 -3.35
C LYS A 57 -9.41 11.33 -2.09
N LEU A 58 -9.14 10.23 -1.39
CA LEU A 58 -8.33 10.23 -0.19
C LEU A 58 -6.84 10.27 -0.55
N SER A 59 -6.07 11.05 0.20
CA SER A 59 -4.62 11.07 0.05
C SER A 59 -4.04 9.70 0.41
N HIS A 60 -3.06 9.22 -0.36
CA HIS A 60 -2.38 7.93 -0.16
C HIS A 60 -1.91 7.72 1.30
N VAL A 61 -1.43 8.79 1.95
CA VAL A 61 -0.97 8.74 3.35
C VAL A 61 -2.14 8.51 4.32
N LYS A 62 -3.31 9.09 4.06
CA LYS A 62 -4.50 8.89 4.90
C LYS A 62 -5.02 7.46 4.75
N PHE A 63 -5.07 6.95 3.52
CA PHE A 63 -5.44 5.57 3.25
C PHE A 63 -4.52 4.57 3.97
N LEU A 64 -3.20 4.76 3.88
CA LEU A 64 -2.24 3.89 4.57
C LEU A 64 -2.35 3.94 6.09
N LYS A 65 -2.60 5.13 6.68
CA LYS A 65 -2.84 5.25 8.12
C LYS A 65 -4.10 4.48 8.55
N GLN A 66 -5.17 4.58 7.76
CA GLN A 66 -6.41 3.87 8.04
C GLN A 66 -6.24 2.35 7.88
N LEU A 67 -5.57 1.91 6.81
CA LEU A 67 -5.23 0.51 6.60
C LEU A 67 -4.38 -0.05 7.75
N HIS A 68 -3.41 0.73 8.24
CA HIS A 68 -2.59 0.33 9.38
C HIS A 68 -3.41 0.18 10.67
N LEU A 69 -4.32 1.12 10.95
CA LEU A 69 -5.21 1.04 12.11
C LEU A 69 -6.14 -0.17 12.03
N GLU A 70 -6.77 -0.41 10.87
CA GLU A 70 -7.65 -1.57 10.67
C GLU A 70 -6.89 -2.89 10.84
N LEU A 71 -5.68 -3.00 10.27
CA LEU A 71 -4.84 -4.19 10.43
C LEU A 71 -4.37 -4.39 11.88
N ALA A 72 -4.03 -3.33 12.60
CA ALA A 72 -3.64 -3.41 14.00
C ALA A 72 -4.82 -3.81 14.92
N GLN A 73 -6.00 -3.27 14.66
CA GLN A 73 -7.24 -3.63 15.39
C GLN A 73 -7.67 -5.08 15.12
N LEU A 74 -7.42 -5.61 13.93
CA LEU A 74 -7.65 -7.02 13.63
C LEU A 74 -6.70 -7.96 14.38
N GLN A 75 -5.51 -7.51 14.79
CA GLN A 75 -4.62 -8.30 15.64
C GLN A 75 -5.13 -8.37 17.08
N ASP A 76 -5.68 -7.28 17.60
CA ASP A 76 -6.24 -7.18 18.96
C ASP A 76 -7.50 -8.06 19.12
N ASN A 77 -8.36 -8.09 18.10
CA ASN A 77 -9.57 -8.95 18.08
C ASN A 77 -9.28 -10.45 17.90
N ARG A 78 -8.03 -10.86 17.67
CA ARG A 78 -7.66 -12.27 17.44
C ARG A 78 -7.23 -12.98 18.73
N GLU A 79 -7.13 -12.25 19.84
CA GLU A 79 -6.73 -12.78 21.16
C GLU A 79 -7.92 -12.98 22.13
N LEU A 80 -9.16 -13.00 21.62
CA LEU A 80 -10.40 -13.40 22.32
C LEU A 80 -10.93 -14.72 21.74
#